data_AF-A0A8S3RE98-F1
#
_entry.id   AF-A0A8S3RE98-F1
#
_cell.length_a   1.000
_cell.length_b   1.000
_cell.length_c   1.000
_cell.angle_alpha   90.00
_cell.angle_beta   90.00
_cell.angle_gamma   90.00
#
_symmetry.space_group_name_H-M   'P 1'
#
loop_
_entity.id
_entity.type
_entity.pdbx_description
1 polymer ?
#
loop_
_entity_poly.entity_id
_entity_poly.type
_entity_poly.pdbx_seq_one_letter_code
_entity_poly.pdbx_strand_id
1 'polypeptide(L)'
;MAEGWENMDVNEKADTSPVEDEHYLDEMKKITVGICAMSKKSNSKPMNEILTRLHKHMQLNTLLFDEDVILNSPVEEWPIVDVLISFFSAGFPLDKAIAYTNLRKPFVINDLESQYTLLDRREVYKTLIKHGIPHPRYSVLNRDKGPLSTSYTITDNEDAIEIENQVFHKPFVEKPVSAEDHNVYIYFLLQRGEAARGCLGSYLRNKGSYIYEEFMPTDGTDVKVYTVGPDYAHAEARKSPALDGKVERDKSGKETVILSYLVPKINYLPGKSVLPLK
;
A
#
# COMPACT_ATOMS: atom_id res chain seq x y z
N MET A 1 -52.76 54.63 -40.83
CA MET A 1 -53.69 53.52 -41.06
C MET A 1 -53.46 52.58 -39.87
N ALA A 2 -54.18 52.72 -38.74
CA ALA A 2 -55.55 52.23 -38.50
C ALA A 2 -55.65 50.77 -38.97
N GLU A 3 -55.92 49.75 -38.15
CA GLU A 3 -56.88 49.48 -37.06
C GLU A 3 -56.32 48.29 -36.24
N GLY A 4 -56.69 47.88 -35.02
CA GLY A 4 -57.74 48.25 -34.09
C GLY A 4 -57.98 47.11 -33.04
N TRP A 5 -58.22 47.49 -31.76
CA TRP A 5 -59.06 46.85 -30.71
C TRP A 5 -58.59 45.45 -30.21
N GLU A 6 -58.58 45.08 -28.91
CA GLU A 6 -59.52 45.32 -27.82
C GLU A 6 -58.91 44.91 -26.45
N ASN A 7 -59.39 45.52 -25.35
CA ASN A 7 -59.00 45.28 -23.96
C ASN A 7 -59.45 43.91 -23.42
N MET A 8 -58.66 43.30 -22.53
CA MET A 8 -59.17 42.55 -21.37
C MET A 8 -58.12 42.53 -20.24
N ASP A 9 -58.44 43.23 -19.15
CA ASP A 9 -57.77 43.12 -17.85
C ASP A 9 -58.05 41.74 -17.22
N VAL A 10 -57.00 41.01 -16.85
CA VAL A 10 -57.06 40.05 -15.73
C VAL A 10 -55.78 40.18 -14.91
N ASN A 11 -55.95 40.71 -13.71
CA ASN A 11 -54.96 40.78 -12.65
C ASN A 11 -54.74 39.38 -12.07
N GLU A 12 -53.54 38.81 -12.19
CA GLU A 12 -53.11 37.72 -11.32
C GLU A 12 -51.61 37.83 -11.03
N LYS A 13 -51.31 38.17 -9.78
CA LYS A 13 -49.96 38.09 -9.20
C LYS A 13 -49.49 36.64 -9.32
N ALA A 14 -48.62 36.35 -10.27
CA ALA A 14 -47.83 35.13 -10.25
C ALA A 14 -46.71 35.32 -9.23
N ASP A 15 -46.99 34.87 -8.01
CA ASP A 15 -45.99 34.47 -7.02
C ASP A 15 -45.12 33.39 -7.64
N THR A 16 -43.94 33.78 -8.13
CA THR A 16 -42.87 32.86 -8.48
C THR A 16 -41.70 33.13 -7.56
N SER A 17 -41.91 32.89 -6.26
CA SER A 17 -40.81 32.46 -5.41
C SER A 17 -40.42 31.02 -5.84
N PRO A 18 -39.14 30.75 -6.16
CA PRO A 18 -38.70 29.37 -6.24
C PRO A 18 -38.71 28.86 -4.80
N VAL A 19 -39.70 28.03 -4.46
CA VAL A 19 -39.60 27.19 -3.28
C VAL A 19 -38.51 26.17 -3.62
N GLU A 20 -37.27 26.56 -3.39
CA GLU A 20 -36.15 25.64 -3.28
C GLU A 20 -36.48 24.75 -2.09
N ASP A 21 -36.98 23.58 -2.44
CA ASP A 21 -37.47 22.55 -1.54
C ASP A 21 -36.26 21.94 -0.79
N GLU A 22 -35.70 22.69 0.17
CA GLU A 22 -34.55 22.32 1.03
C GLU A 22 -34.77 20.96 1.74
N HIS A 23 -36.03 20.52 1.86
CA HIS A 23 -36.41 19.24 2.46
C HIS A 23 -36.04 18.00 1.63
N TYR A 24 -35.85 18.10 0.31
CA TYR A 24 -35.53 16.92 -0.53
C TYR A 24 -34.05 16.53 -0.50
N LEU A 25 -33.15 17.44 -0.07
CA LEU A 25 -31.73 17.15 0.03
C LEU A 25 -31.36 16.39 1.32
N ASP A 26 -32.19 16.47 2.36
CA ASP A 26 -31.92 15.87 3.67
C ASP A 26 -32.26 14.36 3.74
N GLU A 27 -33.04 13.84 2.78
CA GLU A 27 -33.42 12.42 2.70
C GLU A 27 -32.57 11.58 1.73
N MET A 28 -31.54 12.14 1.09
CA MET A 28 -30.60 11.32 0.32
C MET A 28 -29.78 10.44 1.26
N LYS A 29 -29.98 9.12 1.18
CA LYS A 29 -29.22 8.11 1.93
C LYS A 29 -27.72 8.39 1.80
N LYS A 30 -27.10 8.83 2.89
CA LYS A 30 -25.66 9.07 2.96
C LYS A 30 -24.92 7.75 2.75
N ILE A 31 -23.95 7.77 1.83
CA ILE A 31 -23.06 6.63 1.54
C ILE A 31 -22.28 6.29 2.81
N THR A 32 -22.31 5.01 3.19
CA THR A 32 -21.61 4.49 4.36
C THR A 32 -20.32 3.78 3.93
N VAL A 33 -19.20 4.26 4.46
CA VAL A 33 -17.85 3.70 4.28
C VAL A 33 -17.49 2.85 5.50
N GLY A 34 -17.40 1.53 5.30
CA GLY A 34 -16.94 0.59 6.31
C GLY A 34 -15.43 0.47 6.35
N ILE A 35 -14.86 0.53 7.55
CA ILE A 35 -13.44 0.28 7.80
C ILE A 35 -13.32 -1.07 8.51
N CYS A 36 -12.82 -2.07 7.79
CA CYS A 36 -12.63 -3.42 8.30
C CYS A 36 -11.13 -3.74 8.36
N ALA A 37 -10.53 -3.50 9.52
CA ALA A 37 -9.12 -3.77 9.81
C ALA A 37 -8.94 -3.94 11.33
N MET A 38 -7.84 -4.54 11.75
CA MET A 38 -7.49 -4.68 13.18
C MET A 38 -7.49 -3.32 13.90
N SER A 39 -7.92 -3.30 15.16
CA SER A 39 -8.08 -2.11 16.01
C SER A 39 -6.84 -1.23 16.07
N LYS A 40 -5.64 -1.84 16.12
CA LYS A 40 -4.35 -1.13 16.08
C LYS A 40 -4.20 -0.25 14.84
N LYS A 41 -4.84 -0.61 13.73
CA LYS A 41 -4.82 0.11 12.46
C LYS A 41 -6.02 1.04 12.31
N SER A 42 -7.23 0.54 12.56
CA SER A 42 -8.48 1.30 12.41
C SER A 42 -8.59 2.46 13.41
N ASN A 43 -8.07 2.31 14.64
CA ASN A 43 -8.05 3.37 15.66
C ASN A 43 -6.75 4.19 15.67
N SER A 44 -5.88 4.02 14.67
CA SER A 44 -4.62 4.75 14.61
C SER A 44 -4.85 6.25 14.39
N LYS A 45 -3.96 7.10 14.92
CA LYS A 45 -4.03 8.55 14.73
C LYS A 45 -4.17 8.96 13.24
N PRO A 46 -3.38 8.41 12.30
CA PRO A 46 -3.56 8.70 10.87
C PRO A 46 -4.94 8.31 10.34
N MET A 47 -5.48 7.16 10.75
CA MET A 47 -6.80 6.71 10.31
C MET A 47 -7.90 7.68 10.81
N ASN A 48 -7.91 8.01 12.10
CA ASN A 48 -8.90 8.94 12.66
C ASN A 48 -8.89 10.32 11.96
N GLU A 49 -7.69 10.79 11.61
CA GLU A 49 -7.46 12.06 10.91
C GLU A 49 -8.03 12.01 9.47
N ILE A 50 -7.93 10.86 8.78
CA ILE A 50 -8.55 10.63 7.47
C ILE A 50 -10.08 10.56 7.61
N LEU A 51 -10.60 9.73 8.53
CA LEU A 51 -12.04 9.53 8.70
C LEU A 51 -12.77 10.83 9.08
N THR A 52 -12.17 11.63 9.95
CA THR A 52 -12.72 12.95 10.33
C THR A 52 -12.82 13.88 9.12
N ARG A 53 -11.84 13.86 8.21
CA ARG A 53 -11.90 14.64 6.96
C ARG A 53 -12.93 14.10 5.97
N LEU A 54 -13.04 12.77 5.81
CA LEU A 54 -14.05 12.16 4.95
C LEU A 54 -15.46 12.56 5.40
N HIS A 55 -15.71 12.51 6.70
CA HIS A 55 -16.99 12.95 7.27
C HIS A 55 -17.23 14.45 7.03
N LYS A 56 -16.25 15.29 7.35
CA LYS A 56 -16.39 16.75 7.28
C LYS A 56 -16.52 17.30 5.85
N HIS A 57 -15.78 16.76 4.90
CA HIS A 57 -15.65 17.34 3.55
C HIS A 57 -16.44 16.60 2.48
N MET A 58 -16.67 15.29 2.64
CA MET A 58 -17.37 14.48 1.65
C MET A 58 -18.78 14.09 2.10
N GLN A 59 -19.19 14.46 3.33
CA GLN A 59 -20.50 14.14 3.90
C GLN A 59 -20.79 12.63 3.93
N LEU A 60 -19.74 11.81 3.99
CA LEU A 60 -19.83 10.36 4.08
C LEU A 60 -20.03 9.93 5.53
N ASN A 61 -20.81 8.87 5.74
CA ASN A 61 -20.87 8.20 7.02
C ASN A 61 -19.73 7.18 7.09
N THR A 62 -18.97 7.18 8.18
CA THR A 62 -17.89 6.20 8.40
C THR A 62 -18.27 5.24 9.52
N LEU A 63 -18.08 3.95 9.31
CA LEU A 63 -18.38 2.90 10.28
C LEU A 63 -17.13 2.04 10.49
N LEU A 64 -16.64 1.98 11.73
CA LEU A 64 -15.56 1.07 12.11
C LEU A 64 -16.15 -0.29 12.49
N PHE A 65 -15.63 -1.36 11.89
CA PHE A 65 -16.03 -2.71 12.27
C PHE A 65 -15.32 -3.05 13.59
N ASP A 66 -16.06 -3.57 14.56
CA ASP A 66 -15.48 -4.00 15.83
C ASP A 66 -14.51 -5.17 15.59
N GLU A 67 -13.37 -5.18 16.26
CA GLU A 67 -12.38 -6.25 16.12
C GLU A 67 -12.95 -7.60 16.60
N ASP A 68 -13.76 -7.61 17.65
CA ASP A 68 -14.41 -8.82 18.13
C ASP A 68 -15.37 -9.40 17.08
N VAL A 69 -16.13 -8.53 16.40
CA VAL A 69 -17.01 -8.93 15.28
C VAL A 69 -16.19 -9.46 14.11
N ILE A 70 -15.08 -8.80 13.76
CA ILE A 70 -14.17 -9.25 12.69
C ILE A 70 -13.62 -10.65 12.99
N LEU A 71 -13.20 -10.92 14.22
CA LEU A 71 -12.57 -12.17 14.59
C LEU A 71 -13.60 -13.29 14.83
N ASN A 72 -14.64 -13.00 15.62
CA ASN A 72 -15.46 -14.02 16.25
C ASN A 72 -16.85 -14.17 15.62
N SER A 73 -17.44 -13.11 15.04
CA SER A 73 -18.77 -13.20 14.41
C SER A 73 -18.72 -13.73 12.98
N PRO A 74 -19.74 -14.47 12.51
CA PRO A 74 -19.87 -14.85 11.11
C PRO A 74 -20.10 -13.60 10.22
N VAL A 75 -19.72 -13.68 8.94
CA VAL A 75 -19.70 -12.53 8.02
C VAL A 75 -21.10 -12.00 7.69
N GLU A 76 -22.13 -12.82 7.89
CA GLU A 76 -23.54 -12.47 7.77
C GLU A 76 -23.97 -11.44 8.84
N GLU A 77 -23.32 -11.45 10.01
CA GLU A 77 -23.64 -10.53 11.11
C GLU A 77 -22.85 -9.22 11.05
N TRP A 78 -21.90 -9.11 10.10
CA TRP A 78 -21.09 -7.91 9.97
C TRP A 78 -21.92 -6.71 9.49
N PRO A 79 -21.53 -5.48 9.87
CA PRO A 79 -22.23 -4.26 9.44
C PRO A 79 -22.37 -4.18 7.91
N ILE A 80 -23.50 -3.68 7.43
CA ILE A 80 -23.74 -3.46 5.99
C ILE A 80 -23.24 -2.07 5.62
N VAL A 81 -22.41 -1.99 4.58
CA VAL A 81 -21.83 -0.73 4.08
C VAL A 81 -21.92 -0.66 2.56
N ASP A 82 -21.90 0.56 2.03
CA ASP A 82 -21.93 0.78 0.57
C ASP A 82 -20.51 0.73 -0.02
N VAL A 83 -19.51 1.17 0.74
CA VAL A 83 -18.08 1.17 0.38
C VAL A 83 -17.28 0.46 1.47
N LEU A 84 -16.31 -0.37 1.09
CA LEU A 84 -15.42 -1.06 2.03
C LEU A 84 -13.95 -0.64 1.83
N ILE A 85 -13.33 -0.20 2.92
CA ILE A 85 -11.88 -0.07 3.05
C ILE A 85 -11.43 -1.17 4.01
N SER A 86 -10.67 -2.13 3.50
CA SER A 86 -10.18 -3.25 4.30
C SER A 86 -8.78 -3.64 3.85
N PHE A 87 -7.92 -3.96 4.81
CA PHE A 87 -6.54 -4.29 4.56
C PHE A 87 -5.96 -5.21 5.64
N PHE A 88 -5.16 -6.17 5.20
CA PHE A 88 -4.51 -7.14 6.04
C PHE A 88 -3.48 -6.50 6.96
N SER A 89 -3.39 -7.05 8.16
CA SER A 89 -2.24 -6.93 9.06
C SER A 89 -2.18 -8.19 9.92
N ALA A 90 -1.06 -8.44 10.59
CA ALA A 90 -0.91 -9.62 11.45
C ALA A 90 -2.13 -9.85 12.36
N GLY A 91 -2.73 -11.04 12.24
CA GLY A 91 -3.94 -11.45 12.96
C GLY A 91 -5.28 -11.18 12.25
N PHE A 92 -5.28 -10.48 11.12
CA PHE A 92 -6.50 -10.16 10.38
C PHE A 92 -7.00 -11.36 9.54
N PRO A 93 -8.29 -11.75 9.63
CA PRO A 93 -8.83 -12.88 8.89
C PRO A 93 -9.24 -12.46 7.47
N LEU A 94 -8.27 -12.41 6.55
CA LEU A 94 -8.47 -11.96 5.17
C LEU A 94 -9.55 -12.79 4.43
N ASP A 95 -9.59 -14.11 4.63
CA ASP A 95 -10.61 -14.99 4.05
C ASP A 95 -12.03 -14.59 4.46
N LYS A 96 -12.24 -14.16 5.71
CA LYS A 96 -13.55 -13.67 6.18
C LYS A 96 -13.90 -12.36 5.50
N ALA A 97 -12.95 -11.44 5.35
CA ALA A 97 -13.20 -10.19 4.64
C ALA A 97 -13.58 -10.44 3.17
N ILE A 98 -12.92 -11.38 2.49
CA ILE A 98 -13.26 -11.80 1.12
C ILE A 98 -14.67 -12.40 1.09
N ALA A 99 -14.99 -13.33 2.00
CA ALA A 99 -16.33 -13.91 2.11
C ALA A 99 -17.41 -12.83 2.34
N TYR A 100 -17.14 -11.84 3.19
CA TYR A 100 -18.01 -10.69 3.38
C TYR A 100 -18.23 -9.89 2.08
N THR A 101 -17.17 -9.60 1.31
CA THR A 101 -17.30 -8.87 0.04
C THR A 101 -18.10 -9.65 -1.00
N ASN A 102 -17.93 -10.97 -1.06
CA ASN A 102 -18.71 -11.85 -1.95
C ASN A 102 -20.20 -11.87 -1.59
N LEU A 103 -20.50 -11.86 -0.28
CA LEU A 103 -21.86 -11.85 0.25
C LEU A 103 -22.56 -10.49 0.04
N ARG A 104 -21.90 -9.39 0.43
CA ARG A 104 -22.52 -8.06 0.54
C ARG A 104 -22.28 -7.17 -0.68
N LYS A 105 -21.28 -7.48 -1.50
CA LYS A 105 -20.91 -6.75 -2.73
C LYS A 105 -20.76 -5.23 -2.56
N PRO A 106 -20.06 -4.72 -1.52
CA PRO A 106 -19.78 -3.29 -1.42
C PRO A 106 -18.81 -2.83 -2.53
N PHE A 107 -18.71 -1.53 -2.75
CA PHE A 107 -17.61 -0.99 -3.56
C PHE A 107 -16.30 -1.10 -2.77
N VAL A 108 -15.38 -1.96 -3.21
CA VAL A 108 -14.13 -2.25 -2.50
C VAL A 108 -13.02 -1.30 -2.96
N ILE A 109 -12.43 -0.54 -2.03
CA ILE A 109 -11.34 0.41 -2.33
C ILE A 109 -9.99 -0.29 -2.52
N ASN A 110 -9.70 -1.27 -1.67
CA ASN A 110 -8.50 -2.08 -1.74
C ASN A 110 -8.89 -3.52 -2.04
N ASP A 111 -8.62 -3.98 -3.25
CA ASP A 111 -8.84 -5.38 -3.66
C ASP A 111 -8.27 -6.34 -2.61
N LEU A 112 -9.08 -7.26 -2.12
CA LEU A 112 -8.75 -8.11 -0.97
C LEU A 112 -7.91 -9.31 -1.40
N GLU A 113 -8.26 -9.92 -2.51
CA GLU A 113 -7.57 -11.08 -3.10
C GLU A 113 -6.13 -10.74 -3.45
N SER A 114 -5.88 -9.54 -4.02
CA SER A 114 -4.54 -9.05 -4.33
C SER A 114 -3.66 -8.89 -3.08
N GLN A 115 -4.23 -8.81 -1.88
CA GLN A 115 -3.43 -8.70 -0.65
C GLN A 115 -2.65 -9.98 -0.35
N TYR A 116 -3.12 -11.16 -0.79
CA TYR A 116 -2.32 -12.38 -0.72
C TYR A 116 -1.03 -12.29 -1.53
N THR A 117 -1.05 -11.58 -2.66
CA THR A 117 0.16 -11.30 -3.46
C THR A 117 1.18 -10.51 -2.64
N LEU A 118 0.72 -9.61 -1.76
CA LEU A 118 1.59 -8.78 -0.93
C LEU A 118 2.25 -9.56 0.22
N LEU A 119 1.73 -10.74 0.58
CA LEU A 119 2.27 -11.57 1.66
C LEU A 119 3.46 -12.43 1.23
N ASP A 120 3.62 -12.66 -0.08
CA ASP A 120 4.72 -13.42 -0.66
C ASP A 120 5.59 -12.53 -1.56
N ARG A 121 6.83 -12.27 -1.15
CA ARG A 121 7.76 -11.42 -1.91
C ARG A 121 8.00 -11.98 -3.32
N ARG A 122 7.89 -13.28 -3.55
CA ARG A 122 8.06 -13.89 -4.88
C ARG A 122 6.94 -13.43 -5.82
N GLU A 123 5.71 -13.41 -5.34
CA GLU A 123 4.55 -12.96 -6.12
C GLU A 123 4.56 -11.44 -6.34
N VAL A 124 5.05 -10.67 -5.35
CA VAL A 124 5.33 -9.23 -5.55
C VAL A 124 6.32 -9.03 -6.70
N TYR A 125 7.47 -9.72 -6.70
CA TYR A 125 8.48 -9.53 -7.75
C TYR A 125 7.97 -9.99 -9.12
N LYS A 126 7.23 -11.11 -9.20
CA LYS A 126 6.55 -11.53 -10.43
C LYS A 126 5.60 -10.45 -10.97
N THR A 127 4.87 -9.78 -10.07
CA THR A 127 3.98 -8.69 -10.42
C THR A 127 4.75 -7.47 -10.94
N LEU A 128 5.90 -7.14 -10.33
CA LEU A 128 6.77 -6.07 -10.81
C LEU A 128 7.32 -6.38 -12.21
N ILE A 129 7.83 -7.60 -12.44
CA ILE A 129 8.32 -8.06 -13.75
C ILE A 129 7.22 -7.96 -14.80
N LYS A 130 6.01 -8.48 -14.48
CA LYS A 130 4.86 -8.49 -15.41
C LYS A 130 4.50 -7.08 -15.89
N HIS A 131 4.65 -6.07 -15.03
CA HIS A 131 4.37 -4.68 -15.36
C HIS A 131 5.62 -3.90 -15.78
N GLY A 132 6.75 -4.58 -15.97
CA GLY A 132 8.00 -3.98 -16.39
C GLY A 132 8.54 -2.95 -15.41
N ILE A 133 8.25 -3.04 -14.10
CA ILE A 133 8.74 -2.12 -13.07
C ILE A 133 10.19 -2.48 -12.72
N PRO A 134 11.13 -1.52 -12.60
CA PRO A 134 12.52 -1.85 -12.33
C PRO A 134 12.63 -2.33 -10.89
N HIS A 135 13.36 -3.42 -10.71
CA HIS A 135 13.68 -3.98 -9.42
C HIS A 135 15.12 -4.49 -9.46
N PRO A 136 15.77 -4.69 -8.29
CA PRO A 136 17.08 -5.33 -8.25
C PRO A 136 17.06 -6.68 -8.95
N ARG A 137 18.17 -7.06 -9.58
CA ARG A 137 18.34 -8.44 -10.06
C ARG A 137 18.27 -9.37 -8.85
N TYR A 138 17.52 -10.45 -8.98
CA TYR A 138 17.28 -11.37 -7.87
C TYR A 138 17.21 -12.83 -8.32
N SER A 139 17.37 -13.73 -7.36
CA SER A 139 17.09 -15.16 -7.50
C SER A 139 16.41 -15.69 -6.24
N VAL A 140 15.61 -16.73 -6.40
CA VAL A 140 14.86 -17.33 -5.29
C VAL A 140 15.53 -18.64 -4.92
N LEU A 141 15.93 -18.75 -3.65
CA LEU A 141 16.41 -20.00 -3.08
C LEU A 141 15.26 -20.65 -2.30
N ASN A 142 14.51 -21.53 -2.97
CA ASN A 142 13.50 -22.36 -2.34
C ASN A 142 14.15 -23.57 -1.67
N ARG A 143 14.00 -23.69 -0.34
CA ARG A 143 14.51 -24.82 0.46
C ARG A 143 13.39 -25.72 0.99
N ASP A 144 12.15 -25.39 0.69
CA ASP A 144 11.00 -26.22 1.02
C ASP A 144 11.11 -27.54 0.26
N LYS A 145 11.02 -28.68 0.97
CA LYS A 145 11.22 -30.01 0.39
C LYS A 145 10.20 -30.22 -0.74
N GLY A 146 10.65 -30.20 -1.99
CA GLY A 146 9.79 -30.32 -3.16
C GLY A 146 10.59 -30.25 -4.48
N PRO A 147 9.92 -30.44 -5.63
CA PRO A 147 10.56 -30.44 -6.95
C PRO A 147 11.12 -29.07 -7.36
N LEU A 148 10.69 -28.00 -6.68
CA LEU A 148 11.18 -26.63 -6.86
C LEU A 148 12.34 -26.30 -5.92
N SER A 149 12.90 -27.28 -5.21
CA SER A 149 14.06 -27.07 -4.36
C SER A 149 15.25 -26.66 -5.20
N THR A 150 15.83 -25.52 -4.86
CA THR A 150 16.99 -24.94 -5.53
C THR A 150 18.23 -25.09 -4.66
N SER A 151 19.39 -25.37 -5.26
CA SER A 151 20.68 -25.36 -4.58
C SER A 151 21.41 -24.04 -4.78
N TYR A 152 22.40 -23.80 -3.92
CA TYR A 152 23.33 -22.69 -4.06
C TYR A 152 24.76 -23.20 -3.90
N THR A 153 25.70 -22.48 -4.50
CA THR A 153 27.15 -22.64 -4.32
C THR A 153 27.75 -21.34 -3.80
N ILE A 154 28.84 -21.44 -3.06
CA ILE A 154 29.64 -20.30 -2.60
C ILE A 154 30.94 -20.31 -3.40
N THR A 155 31.42 -19.15 -3.83
CA THR A 155 32.71 -19.05 -4.54
C THR A 155 33.89 -19.41 -3.63
N ASP A 156 35.00 -19.89 -4.20
CA ASP A 156 36.18 -20.34 -3.44
C ASP A 156 36.77 -19.27 -2.52
N ASN A 157 36.59 -17.99 -2.86
CA ASN A 157 37.04 -16.83 -2.10
C ASN A 157 35.95 -16.24 -1.16
N GLU A 158 34.80 -16.89 -1.05
CA GLU A 158 33.65 -16.51 -0.22
C GLU A 158 33.14 -15.07 -0.44
N ASP A 159 33.40 -14.48 -1.61
CA ASP A 159 33.02 -13.11 -1.95
C ASP A 159 31.67 -13.01 -2.68
N ALA A 160 31.14 -14.15 -3.11
CA ALA A 160 29.92 -14.25 -3.88
C ALA A 160 29.19 -15.58 -3.63
N ILE A 161 27.92 -15.59 -4.01
CA ILE A 161 27.07 -16.78 -4.01
C ILE A 161 26.51 -16.98 -5.42
N GLU A 162 26.28 -18.22 -5.79
CA GLU A 162 25.63 -18.57 -7.04
C GLU A 162 24.35 -19.37 -6.77
N ILE A 163 23.24 -18.89 -7.32
CA ILE A 163 21.91 -19.49 -7.19
C ILE A 163 21.33 -19.59 -8.59
N GLU A 164 20.94 -20.80 -9.01
CA GLU A 164 20.37 -21.05 -10.35
C GLU A 164 21.19 -20.42 -11.51
N ASN A 165 22.52 -20.55 -11.46
CA ASN A 165 23.48 -19.97 -12.42
C ASN A 165 23.57 -18.43 -12.41
N GLN A 166 23.04 -17.77 -11.39
CA GLN A 166 23.20 -16.33 -11.18
C GLN A 166 24.16 -16.06 -10.03
N VAL A 167 25.24 -15.34 -10.33
CA VAL A 167 26.25 -14.94 -9.34
C VAL A 167 25.85 -13.61 -8.69
N PHE A 168 25.95 -13.53 -7.38
CA PHE A 168 25.73 -12.33 -6.57
C PHE A 168 26.99 -12.05 -5.75
N HIS A 169 27.74 -11.02 -6.14
CA HIS A 169 28.90 -10.55 -5.39
C HIS A 169 28.46 -9.71 -4.18
N LYS A 170 29.21 -9.77 -3.09
CA LYS A 170 28.99 -8.89 -1.94
C LYS A 170 29.28 -7.42 -2.32
N PRO A 171 28.46 -6.45 -1.89
CA PRO A 171 27.29 -6.64 -1.05
C PRO A 171 26.05 -7.18 -1.79
N PHE A 172 25.32 -8.09 -1.14
CA PHE A 172 24.01 -8.58 -1.59
C PHE A 172 23.04 -8.68 -0.41
N VAL A 173 21.75 -8.71 -0.71
CA VAL A 173 20.66 -8.74 0.28
C VAL A 173 19.96 -10.10 0.27
N GLU A 174 19.63 -10.62 1.44
CA GLU A 174 18.85 -11.85 1.63
C GLU A 174 17.55 -11.52 2.39
N LYS A 175 16.40 -11.78 1.76
CA LYS A 175 15.06 -11.51 2.30
C LYS A 175 14.30 -12.82 2.46
N PRO A 176 13.62 -13.07 3.60
CA PRO A 176 12.67 -14.16 3.72
C PRO A 176 11.60 -14.06 2.61
N VAL A 177 11.15 -15.19 2.06
CA VAL A 177 10.07 -15.17 1.04
C VAL A 177 8.76 -14.59 1.59
N SER A 178 8.49 -14.77 2.88
CA SER A 178 7.37 -14.12 3.57
C SER A 178 7.62 -12.61 3.67
N ALA A 179 6.67 -11.80 3.20
CA ALA A 179 6.74 -10.35 3.29
C ALA A 179 6.57 -9.83 4.73
N GLU A 180 5.85 -10.61 5.56
CA GLU A 180 5.63 -10.35 6.99
C GLU A 180 6.88 -10.62 7.83
N ASP A 181 7.84 -11.41 7.32
CA ASP A 181 9.13 -11.58 7.96
C ASP A 181 10.09 -10.47 7.52
N HIS A 182 10.37 -9.57 8.45
CA HIS A 182 11.23 -8.41 8.27
C HIS A 182 12.71 -8.67 8.63
N ASN A 183 13.11 -9.93 8.87
CA ASN A 183 14.50 -10.30 9.12
C ASN A 183 15.33 -10.29 7.82
N VAL A 184 15.59 -9.09 7.29
CA VAL A 184 16.38 -8.86 6.08
C VAL A 184 17.86 -8.73 6.43
N TYR A 185 18.71 -9.45 5.69
CA TYR A 185 20.15 -9.53 5.94
C TYR A 185 20.91 -8.92 4.76
N ILE A 186 22.05 -8.28 5.04
CA ILE A 186 22.95 -7.72 4.02
C ILE A 186 24.35 -8.26 4.30
N TYR A 187 24.98 -8.83 3.29
CA TYR A 187 26.29 -9.48 3.40
C TYR A 187 27.36 -8.60 2.78
N PHE A 188 28.30 -8.09 3.56
CA PHE A 188 29.40 -7.24 3.08
C PHE A 188 30.73 -8.02 2.91
N LEU A 189 31.65 -7.48 2.11
CA LEU A 189 33.03 -7.98 2.06
C LEU A 189 33.72 -7.73 3.41
N LEU A 190 34.52 -8.69 3.87
CA LEU A 190 35.35 -8.56 5.06
C LEU A 190 36.57 -7.67 4.75
N GLN A 191 36.38 -6.36 4.62
CA GLN A 191 37.49 -5.39 4.61
C GLN A 191 37.17 -4.15 5.46
N ARG A 192 37.96 -3.97 6.52
CA ARG A 192 38.07 -2.84 7.46
C ARG A 192 36.83 -2.45 8.30
N GLY A 193 36.78 -3.03 9.50
CA GLY A 193 36.64 -2.25 10.75
C GLY A 193 35.24 -1.84 11.21
N GLU A 194 34.22 -1.81 10.35
CA GLU A 194 32.86 -1.44 10.78
C GLU A 194 31.89 -2.59 10.48
N ALA A 195 31.49 -3.29 11.54
CA ALA A 195 30.47 -4.32 11.47
C ALA A 195 29.10 -3.67 11.24
N ALA A 196 28.74 -3.44 9.98
CA ALA A 196 27.35 -3.21 9.59
C ALA A 196 26.52 -4.44 9.99
N ARG A 197 25.34 -4.22 10.57
CA ARG A 197 24.47 -5.27 11.09
C ARG A 197 24.13 -6.30 10.00
N GLY A 198 24.52 -7.55 10.24
CA GLY A 198 24.14 -8.70 9.41
C GLY A 198 25.13 -9.86 9.49
N CYS A 199 25.40 -10.37 10.70
CA CYS A 199 26.31 -11.48 11.01
C CYS A 199 27.81 -11.23 10.74
N LEU A 200 28.60 -11.28 11.83
CA LEU A 200 29.98 -11.78 11.82
C LEU A 200 29.95 -13.26 11.44
N GLY A 201 29.85 -13.57 10.16
CA GLY A 201 29.87 -14.95 9.68
C GLY A 201 29.68 -15.02 8.18
N SER A 202 30.56 -15.75 7.50
CA SER A 202 30.51 -16.00 6.05
C SER A 202 29.33 -16.87 5.59
N TYR A 203 28.47 -17.32 6.50
CA TYR A 203 27.48 -18.36 6.24
C TYR A 203 26.05 -17.81 6.09
N LEU A 204 25.40 -18.18 4.99
CA LEU A 204 23.99 -17.91 4.73
C LEU A 204 23.08 -18.61 5.74
N ARG A 205 21.85 -18.11 5.91
CA ARG A 205 20.83 -18.83 6.71
C ARG A 205 20.54 -20.18 6.06
N ASN A 206 20.49 -21.24 6.87
CA ASN A 206 20.41 -22.63 6.38
C ASN A 206 19.01 -23.25 6.46
N LYS A 207 18.02 -22.53 7.00
CA LYS A 207 16.63 -22.98 7.14
C LYS A 207 15.70 -21.94 6.53
N GLY A 208 14.69 -22.38 5.78
CA GLY A 208 13.73 -21.51 5.13
C GLY A 208 14.16 -21.08 3.72
N SER A 209 13.19 -20.52 3.01
CA SER A 209 13.32 -20.05 1.62
C SER A 209 13.54 -18.54 1.60
N TYR A 210 14.40 -18.06 0.70
CA TYR A 210 14.84 -16.66 0.64
C TYR A 210 14.92 -16.12 -0.79
N ILE A 211 14.82 -14.81 -0.91
CA ILE A 211 15.18 -14.05 -2.10
C ILE A 211 16.56 -13.45 -1.87
N TYR A 212 17.45 -13.66 -2.83
CA TYR A 212 18.76 -13.01 -2.90
C TYR A 212 18.73 -11.98 -3.99
N GLU A 213 19.20 -10.76 -3.71
CA GLU A 213 19.22 -9.69 -4.69
C GLU A 213 20.49 -8.85 -4.60
N GLU A 214 20.80 -8.17 -5.71
CA GLU A 214 21.86 -7.17 -5.74
C GLU A 214 21.59 -6.04 -4.75
N PHE A 215 22.63 -5.66 -4.00
CA PHE A 215 22.56 -4.48 -3.17
C PHE A 215 22.61 -3.23 -4.05
N MET A 216 21.59 -2.38 -3.93
CA MET A 216 21.51 -1.14 -4.68
C MET A 216 22.23 -0.02 -3.92
N PRO A 217 23.29 0.60 -4.48
CA PRO A 217 23.92 1.74 -3.84
C PRO A 217 22.97 2.95 -3.87
N THR A 218 22.69 3.52 -2.71
CA THR A 218 21.90 4.75 -2.54
C THR A 218 22.69 5.77 -1.73
N ASP A 219 22.19 7.01 -1.67
CA ASP A 219 22.75 8.07 -0.80
C ASP A 219 22.46 7.83 0.70
N GLY A 220 22.21 6.58 1.09
CA GLY A 220 21.93 6.21 2.48
C GLY A 220 20.49 6.44 2.91
N THR A 221 19.57 6.67 1.98
CA THR A 221 18.14 6.87 2.26
C THR A 221 17.26 5.94 1.44
N ASP A 222 16.12 5.56 2.02
CA ASP A 222 15.05 4.83 1.37
C ASP A 222 13.90 5.81 1.09
N VAL A 223 13.39 5.81 -0.14
CA VAL A 223 12.19 6.58 -0.50
C VAL A 223 10.95 5.71 -0.25
N LYS A 224 10.06 6.18 0.63
CA LYS A 224 8.75 5.60 0.91
C LYS A 224 7.70 6.36 0.12
N VAL A 225 6.88 5.63 -0.63
CA VAL A 225 5.82 6.19 -1.47
C VAL A 225 4.46 5.71 -0.98
N TYR A 226 3.51 6.62 -0.87
CA TYR A 226 2.13 6.40 -0.42
C TYR A 226 1.17 6.92 -1.47
N THR A 227 0.34 6.04 -2.03
CA THR A 227 -0.60 6.40 -3.12
C THR A 227 -2.02 6.60 -2.59
N VAL A 228 -2.79 7.47 -3.26
CA VAL A 228 -4.25 7.58 -3.09
C VAL A 228 -4.85 7.57 -4.49
N GLY A 229 -5.21 6.38 -4.95
CA GLY A 229 -5.49 6.14 -6.37
C GLY A 229 -4.22 6.23 -7.23
N PRO A 230 -4.36 6.12 -8.56
CA PRO A 230 -3.23 6.04 -9.49
C PRO A 230 -2.57 7.40 -9.78
N ASP A 231 -3.31 8.50 -9.58
CA ASP A 231 -2.88 9.84 -10.02
C ASP A 231 -2.32 10.71 -8.87
N TYR A 232 -2.33 10.21 -7.62
CA TYR A 232 -1.72 10.88 -6.48
C TYR A 232 -0.74 9.97 -5.73
N ALA A 233 0.47 10.48 -5.49
CA ALA A 233 1.48 9.83 -4.68
C ALA A 233 2.22 10.86 -3.82
N HIS A 234 2.34 10.56 -2.54
CA HIS A 234 3.21 11.27 -1.60
C HIS A 234 4.50 10.48 -1.41
N ALA A 235 5.64 11.17 -1.39
CA ALA A 235 6.94 10.54 -1.18
C ALA A 235 7.72 11.20 -0.05
N GLU A 236 8.39 10.39 0.73
CA GLU A 236 9.27 10.82 1.81
C GLU A 236 10.52 9.94 1.85
N ALA A 237 11.67 10.51 2.18
CA ALA A 237 12.92 9.80 2.36
C ALA A 237 13.21 9.60 3.85
N ARG A 238 13.67 8.40 4.20
CA ARG A 238 14.16 8.06 5.55
C ARG A 238 15.55 7.47 5.46
N LYS A 239 16.34 7.59 6.53
CA LYS A 239 17.65 6.92 6.60
C LYS A 239 17.48 5.42 6.40
N SER A 240 18.28 4.86 5.51
CA SER A 240 18.25 3.43 5.21
C SER A 240 18.75 2.63 6.43
N PRO A 241 18.00 1.61 6.90
CA PRO A 241 18.48 0.73 7.97
C PRO A 241 19.78 0.00 7.64
N ALA A 242 20.12 -0.09 6.34
CA ALA A 242 21.33 -0.72 5.82
C ALA A 242 22.64 -0.03 6.22
N LEU A 243 22.59 1.22 6.69
CA LEU A 243 23.79 1.99 7.08
C LEU A 243 24.33 1.55 8.44
N ASP A 244 23.64 1.88 9.53
CA ASP A 244 24.08 1.65 10.90
C ASP A 244 22.98 1.03 11.80
N GLY A 245 21.79 0.82 11.25
CA GLY A 245 20.62 0.31 11.98
C GLY A 245 20.13 1.23 13.11
N LYS A 246 20.61 2.48 13.20
CA LYS A 246 20.20 3.45 14.21
C LYS A 246 19.15 4.40 13.62
N VAL A 247 17.94 4.33 14.18
CA VAL A 247 16.84 5.23 13.81
C VAL A 247 17.17 6.65 14.25
N GLU A 248 17.23 7.57 13.29
CA GLU A 248 17.38 8.99 13.57
C GLU A 248 16.04 9.59 14.00
N ARG A 249 16.07 10.35 15.09
CA ARG A 249 14.88 10.96 15.69
C ARG A 249 15.08 12.46 15.86
N ASP A 250 14.00 13.21 15.66
CA ASP A 250 13.94 14.63 15.93
C ASP A 250 13.86 14.94 17.44
N LYS A 251 13.82 16.23 17.78
CA LYS A 251 13.73 16.70 19.18
C LYS A 251 12.45 16.23 19.91
N SER A 252 11.42 15.81 19.17
CA SER A 252 10.17 15.28 19.71
C SER A 252 10.16 13.75 19.83
N GLY A 253 11.25 13.09 19.43
CA GLY A 253 11.38 11.63 19.44
C GLY A 253 10.74 10.93 18.23
N LYS A 254 10.21 11.68 17.25
CA LYS A 254 9.68 11.12 16.00
C LYS A 254 10.83 10.82 15.05
N GLU A 255 10.71 9.76 14.25
CA GLU A 255 11.71 9.44 13.22
C GLU A 255 11.87 10.61 12.24
N THR A 256 13.12 10.95 11.91
CA THR A 256 13.46 12.01 10.97
C THR A 256 13.02 11.61 9.56
N VAL A 257 12.30 12.52 8.88
CA VAL A 257 11.75 12.31 7.55
C VAL A 257 12.05 13.54 6.69
N ILE A 258 12.50 13.32 5.45
CA ILE A 258 12.78 14.39 4.47
C ILE A 258 11.72 14.29 3.37
N LEU A 259 11.03 15.39 3.07
CA LEU A 259 10.07 15.42 1.96
C LEU A 259 10.80 15.15 0.64
N SER A 260 10.25 14.24 -0.18
CA SER A 260 10.83 13.87 -1.47
C SER A 260 9.84 14.12 -2.60
N TYR A 261 10.36 14.46 -3.78
CA TYR A 261 9.56 14.69 -4.98
C TYR A 261 9.79 13.56 -5.97
N LEU A 262 8.71 12.97 -6.47
CA LEU A 262 8.78 11.96 -7.52
C LEU A 262 8.97 12.65 -8.87
N VAL A 263 10.07 12.32 -9.55
CA VAL A 263 10.31 12.81 -10.91
C VAL A 263 9.61 11.85 -11.89
N PRO A 264 8.82 12.35 -12.85
CA PRO A 264 8.26 11.53 -13.91
C PRO A 264 9.39 10.85 -14.69
N LYS A 265 9.47 9.52 -14.62
CA LYS A 265 10.25 8.75 -15.60
C LYS A 265 9.37 8.58 -16.84
N ILE A 266 9.85 9.06 -17.99
CA ILE A 266 9.17 9.13 -19.30
C ILE A 266 8.61 7.78 -19.79
N ASN A 267 8.98 6.65 -19.17
CA ASN A 267 8.68 5.30 -19.68
C ASN A 267 7.68 4.46 -18.87
N TYR A 268 6.98 4.99 -17.84
CA TYR A 268 6.25 4.11 -16.89
C TYR A 268 4.74 3.96 -17.05
N LEU A 269 4.08 4.64 -17.98
CA LEU A 269 2.65 4.43 -18.21
C LEU A 269 2.39 4.27 -19.70
N PRO A 270 2.11 3.05 -20.21
CA PRO A 270 1.48 2.92 -21.52
C PRO A 270 0.10 3.57 -21.43
N GLY A 271 -0.04 4.75 -22.04
CA GLY A 271 -1.36 5.36 -22.33
C GLY A 271 -1.76 6.64 -21.60
N LYS A 272 -0.91 7.29 -20.79
CA LYS A 272 -1.21 8.65 -20.28
C LYS A 272 -0.08 9.62 -20.57
N SER A 273 -0.32 10.51 -21.54
CA SER A 273 0.46 11.73 -21.74
C SER A 273 0.28 12.63 -20.53
N VAL A 274 1.30 12.78 -19.69
CA VAL A 274 1.31 13.78 -18.62
C VAL A 274 1.80 15.09 -19.25
N LEU A 275 0.88 16.06 -19.36
CA LEU A 275 1.25 17.44 -19.73
C LEU A 275 2.16 18.03 -18.65
N PRO A 276 3.20 18.80 -19.02
CA PRO A 276 4.03 19.48 -18.04
C PRO A 276 3.20 20.54 -17.32
N LEU A 277 3.18 20.47 -15.98
CA LEU A 277 2.71 21.57 -15.13
C LEU A 277 3.65 22.76 -15.35
N LYS A 278 3.08 23.89 -15.78
CA LYS A 278 3.72 25.21 -15.79
C LYS A 278 3.74 25.81 -14.39
#